data_AF-X1HS75-F1
#
_entry.id   AF-X1HS75-F1
#
_cell.length_a   1.000
_cell.length_b   1.000
_cell.length_c   1.000
_cell.angle_alpha   90.00
_cell.angle_beta   90.00
_cell.angle_gamma   90.00
#
_symmetry.space_group_name_H-M   'P 1'
#
loop_
_entity.id
_entity.type
_entity.pdbx_description
1 polymer ?
#
loop_
_entity_poly.entity_id
_entity_poly.type
_entity_poly.pdbx_seq_one_letter_code
_entity_poly.pdbx_strand_id
1 'polypeptide(L)' 'MVTIAIYPGSFDPITNGHLDIATRAAKLFEKLIIGVYETPNKH' A
#
# COMPACT_ATOMS: atom_id res chain seq x y z
N MET A 1 19.49 5.47 -9.13
CA MET A 1 19.17 5.66 -7.69
C MET A 1 17.98 4.75 -7.41
N VAL A 2 18.05 3.90 -6.38
CA VAL A 2 16.97 2.95 -6.09
C VAL A 2 15.82 3.68 -5.40
N THR A 3 14.61 3.60 -5.96
CA THR A 3 13.42 4.22 -5.39
C THR A 3 12.50 3.17 -4.78
N ILE A 4 12.28 3.30 -3.48
CA ILE A 4 11.39 2.45 -2.69
C ILE A 4 10.17 3.28 -2.28
N ALA A 5 8.98 2.78 -2.57
CA ALA A 5 7.70 3.38 -2.18
C ALA A 5 6.99 2.58 -1.10
N ILE A 6 6.18 3.27 -0.29
CA ILE A 6 5.32 2.68 0.73
C ILE A 6 3.87 3.03 0.40
N TYR A 7 3.00 2.02 0.39
CA TYR A 7 1.55 2.17 0.25
C TYR A 7 0.86 1.66 1.53
N PRO A 8 0.65 2.53 2.53
CA PRO A 8 0.06 2.14 3.81
C PRO A 8 -1.48 2.21 3.76
N GLY A 9 -2.14 1.31 4.47
CA GLY A 9 -3.60 1.31 4.63
C GLY A 9 -4.07 0.24 5.60
N SER A 10 -5.32 0.35 6.07
CA SER A 10 -5.91 -0.74 6.88
C SER A 10 -6.25 -1.96 6.04
N PHE A 11 -6.64 -1.74 4.78
CA PHE A 11 -7.01 -2.80 3.83
C PHE A 11 -8.00 -3.82 4.41
N ASP A 12 -8.98 -3.33 5.19
CA ASP A 12 -10.01 -4.13 5.85
C ASP A 12 -11.41 -3.86 5.23
N PRO A 13 -11.84 -4.62 4.20
CA PRO A 13 -11.05 -5.57 3.42
C PRO A 13 -10.29 -4.91 2.27
N ILE A 14 -9.33 -5.63 1.70
CA ILE A 14 -8.72 -5.24 0.44
C ILE A 14 -9.76 -5.29 -0.69
N THR A 15 -9.62 -4.42 -1.68
CA THR A 15 -10.58 -4.26 -2.79
C THR A 15 -9.83 -4.22 -4.11
N ASN A 16 -10.56 -4.39 -5.23
CA ASN A 16 -9.97 -4.26 -6.56
C ASN A 16 -9.39 -2.86 -6.82
N GLY A 17 -9.90 -1.82 -6.15
CA GLY A 17 -9.31 -0.48 -6.21
C GLY A 17 -7.94 -0.42 -5.55
N HIS A 18 -7.76 -1.05 -4.38
CA HIS A 18 -6.45 -1.16 -3.73
C HIS A 18 -5.44 -1.92 -4.62
N LEU A 19 -5.89 -3.00 -5.26
CA LEU A 19 -5.06 -3.77 -6.19
C LEU A 19 -4.67 -2.97 -7.44
N ASP A 20 -5.59 -2.19 -8.01
CA ASP A 20 -5.28 -1.31 -9.15
C ASP A 20 -4.18 -0.30 -8.80
N ILE A 21 -4.32 0.38 -7.66
CA ILE A 21 -3.32 1.34 -7.19
C ILE A 21 -1.98 0.67 -6.92
N ALA A 22 -1.97 -0.46 -6.21
CA ALA A 22 -0.74 -1.21 -5.92
C ALA A 22 -0.05 -1.66 -7.22
N THR A 23 -0.82 -2.14 -8.21
CA THR A 23 -0.30 -2.60 -9.51
C THR A 23 0.31 -1.44 -10.30
N ARG A 24 -0.32 -0.26 -10.27
CA ARG A 24 0.20 0.94 -10.95
C ARG A 24 1.46 1.46 -10.27
N ALA A 25 1.48 1.52 -8.93
CA ALA A 25 2.65 1.94 -8.17
C ALA A 25 3.84 0.98 -8.35
N ALA A 26 3.61 -0.34 -8.38
CA ALA A 26 4.67 -1.33 -8.60
C ALA A 26 5.36 -1.21 -9.97
N LYS A 27 4.75 -0.53 -10.95
CA LYS A 27 5.37 -0.23 -12.26
C LYS A 27 6.21 1.04 -12.27
N LEU A 28 6.08 1.89 -11.23
CA LEU A 28 6.76 3.19 -11.14
C LEU A 28 8.00 3.17 -10.24
N PHE A 29 8.05 2.23 -9.29
CA PHE A 29 9.11 2.11 -8.30
C PHE A 29 9.77 0.75 -8.39
N GLU A 30 11.07 0.67 -8.07
CA GLU A 30 11.79 -0.62 -8.05
C GLU A 30 11.29 -1.54 -6.93
N LYS A 31 10.77 -0.96 -5.84
CA LYS A 31 10.16 -1.71 -4.75
C LYS A 31 8.95 -0.98 -4.19
N LEU A 32 7.82 -1.67 -4.09
CA LEU A 32 6.62 -1.20 -3.40
C LEU A 32 6.41 -2.03 -2.13
N ILE A 33 6.32 -1.38 -0.98
CA ILE A 33 6.02 -2.00 0.32
C ILE A 33 4.58 -1.65 0.68
N ILE A 34 3.72 -2.65 0.84
CA ILE A 34 2.34 -2.46 1.31
C ILE A 34 2.34 -2.57 2.83
N GLY A 35 2.05 -1.46 3.51
CA GLY A 35 2.02 -1.39 4.97
C GLY A 35 0.60 -1.58 5.49
N VAL A 36 0.29 -2.78 5.97
CA VAL A 36 -1.03 -3.07 6.57
C VAL A 36 -0.99 -2.70 8.05
N TYR A 37 -1.91 -1.85 8.49
CA TYR A 37 -2.01 -1.44 9.90
C TYR A 37 -3.45 -1.54 10.41
N GLU A 38 -3.61 -1.81 11.70
CA GLU A 38 -4.90 -1.69 12.35
C GLU A 38 -5.18 -0.23 12.67
N THR A 39 -6.44 0.23 12.54
CA THR A 39 -6.82 1.56 13.02
C THR A 39 -6.47 1.66 14.51
N PRO A 40 -5.60 2.58 14.93
CA PRO A 40 -5.25 2.67 16.34
C PRO A 40 -6.51 2.97 17.14
N ASN A 41 -6.73 2.19 18.19
CA ASN A 41 -7.82 2.42 19.11
C ASN A 41 -7.66 3.85 19.66
N LYS A 42 -8.64 4.72 19.41
CA LYS A 42 -8.57 6.16 19.77
C LYS A 42 -9.01 6.42 21.21
N HIS A 43 -9.06 5.37 22.04
CA HIS A 43 -9.55 5.38 23.41
C HIS A 43 -8.54 4.76 24.36
#